data_AF-A0A7C6HBC4-F1
#
_entry.id   AF-A0A7C6HBC4-F1
#
_cell.length_a   1.000
_cell.length_b   1.000
_cell.length_c   1.000
_cell.angle_alpha   90.00
_cell.angle_beta   90.00
_cell.angle_gamma   90.00
#
_symmetry.space_group_name_H-M   'P 1'
#
loop_
_entity.id
_entity.type
_entity.pdbx_description
1 polymer ?
#
loop_
_entity_poly.entity_id
_entity_poly.type
_entity_poly.pdbx_seq_one_letter_code
_entity_poly.pdbx_strand_id
1 'polypeptide(L)' 'MRTILMEVDTEECTLTTLDGEKYNVNPSEITVCCTWTPTTEIEIVTVGGKKACKNLSSGQIIRLI' A
#
# COMPACT_ATOMS: atom_id res chain seq x y z
N MET A 1 6.66 -9.45 -0.73
CA MET A 1 5.88 -9.94 -1.89
C MET A 1 5.59 -8.76 -2.78
N ARG A 2 5.87 -8.86 -4.09
CA ARG A 2 5.65 -7.77 -5.05
C ARG A 2 4.32 -7.98 -5.77
N THR A 3 3.61 -6.88 -6.02
CA THR A 3 2.32 -6.86 -6.72
C THR A 3 2.07 -5.46 -7.27
N ILE A 4 0.96 -5.27 -7.98
CA ILE A 4 0.60 -4.03 -8.64
C ILE A 4 -0.56 -3.40 -7.86
N LEU A 5 -0.43 -2.13 -7.51
CA LEU A 5 -1.52 -1.35 -6.92
C LEU A 5 -2.61 -1.13 -7.96
N MET A 6 -3.85 -1.48 -7.65
CA MET A 6 -5.00 -1.19 -8.51
C MET A 6 -5.75 0.04 -8.00
N GLU A 7 -6.04 0.09 -6.70
CA GLU A 7 -6.91 1.11 -6.11
C GLU A 7 -6.48 1.47 -4.69
N VAL A 8 -6.69 2.73 -4.32
CA VAL A 8 -6.54 3.26 -2.96
C VAL A 8 -7.91 3.74 -2.51
N ASP A 9 -8.49 3.07 -1.51
CA ASP A 9 -9.75 3.47 -0.88
C ASP A 9 -9.45 4.25 0.39
N THR A 10 -9.75 5.55 0.37
CA THR A 10 -9.52 6.45 1.51
C THR A 10 -10.60 6.38 2.56
N GLU A 11 -11.79 5.89 2.23
CA GLU A 11 -12.91 5.78 3.18
C GLU A 11 -12.71 4.56 4.07
N GLU A 12 -12.41 3.41 3.46
CA GLU A 12 -12.14 2.15 4.16
C GLU A 12 -10.67 1.98 4.57
N CYS A 13 -9.80 2.92 4.16
CA CYS A 13 -8.35 2.87 4.39
C CYS A 13 -7.70 1.57 3.86
N THR A 14 -8.02 1.18 2.63
CA THR A 14 -7.53 -0.07 2.02
C THR A 14 -6.78 0.16 0.70
N LEU A 15 -5.79 -0.70 0.44
CA LEU A 15 -5.18 -0.84 -0.88
C LEU A 15 -5.69 -2.12 -1.51
N THR A 16 -6.18 -2.03 -2.74
CA THR A 16 -6.52 -3.21 -3.54
C THR A 16 -5.44 -3.41 -4.59
N THR A 17 -4.94 -4.63 -4.70
CA THR A 17 -3.96 -5.02 -5.72
C THR A 17 -4.65 -5.52 -6.98
N LEU A 18 -3.91 -5.56 -8.09
CA LEU A 18 -4.42 -6.08 -9.36
C LEU A 18 -4.84 -7.56 -9.26
N ASP A 19 -4.21 -8.31 -8.34
CA ASP A 19 -4.53 -9.71 -8.06
C ASP A 19 -5.79 -9.87 -7.19
N GLY A 20 -6.42 -8.76 -6.78
CA GLY A 20 -7.63 -8.72 -5.97
C GLY A 20 -7.40 -8.79 -4.45
N GLU A 21 -6.14 -8.78 -4.00
CA GLU A 21 -5.83 -8.75 -2.57
C GLU A 21 -6.09 -7.38 -1.98
N LYS A 22 -6.55 -7.35 -0.72
CA LYS A 22 -6.81 -6.12 0.02
C LYS A 22 -5.92 -6.00 1.24
N TYR A 23 -5.36 -4.82 1.45
CA TYR A 23 -4.48 -4.51 2.57
C TYR A 23 -5.00 -3.30 3.34
N ASN A 24 -5.22 -3.48 4.65
CA ASN A 24 -5.62 -2.39 5.52
C ASN A 24 -4.41 -1.51 5.83
N VAL A 25 -4.53 -0.23 5.53
CA VAL A 25 -3.49 0.78 5.78
C VAL A 25 -3.80 1.47 7.10
N ASN A 26 -2.77 1.91 7.80
CA ASN A 26 -2.96 2.82 8.91
C ASN A 26 -3.65 4.12 8.43
N PRO A 27 -4.81 4.51 8.99
CA PRO A 27 -5.52 5.73 8.56
C PRO A 27 -4.68 7.00 8.61
N SER A 28 -3.67 7.08 9.48
CA SER A 28 -2.75 8.22 9.53
C SER A 28 -1.80 8.31 8.33
N GLU A 29 -1.67 7.23 7.55
CA GLU A 29 -0.74 7.10 6.42
C GLU A 29 -1.47 6.96 5.07
N ILE A 30 -2.80 6.77 5.05
CA ILE A 30 -3.58 6.54 3.81
C ILE A 30 -3.48 7.72 2.81
N THR A 31 -3.34 8.95 3.32
CA THR A 31 -3.18 10.15 2.48
C THR A 31 -1.89 10.13 1.68
N VAL A 32 -0.84 9.44 2.16
CA VAL A 32 0.41 9.22 1.41
C VAL A 32 0.15 8.35 0.18
N CYS A 33 -0.75 7.37 0.29
CA CYS A 33 -1.11 6.50 -0.82
C CYS A 33 -1.89 7.20 -1.92
N CYS A 34 -2.55 8.33 -1.62
CA CYS A 34 -3.31 9.10 -2.60
C CYS A 34 -2.41 9.69 -3.71
N THR A 35 -1.10 9.84 -3.45
CA THR A 35 -0.14 10.27 -4.47
C THR A 35 0.42 9.11 -5.28
N TRP A 36 0.01 7.86 -5.00
CA TRP A 36 0.49 6.69 -5.71
C TRP A 36 -0.34 6.48 -6.97
N THR A 37 0.32 6.43 -8.11
CA THR A 37 -0.34 6.19 -9.38
C THR A 37 -0.93 4.77 -9.38
N PRO A 38 -2.18 4.57 -9.80
CA PRO A 38 -2.68 3.23 -10.13
C PRO A 38 -1.70 2.52 -11.07
N THR A 39 -1.59 1.21 -10.95
CA THR A 39 -0.59 0.34 -11.61
C THR A 39 0.86 0.46 -11.12
N THR A 40 1.12 1.26 -10.07
CA THR A 40 2.45 1.29 -9.44
C THR A 40 2.80 -0.05 -8.81
N GLU A 41 4.03 -0.50 -9.01
CA GLU A 41 4.55 -1.69 -8.34
C GLU A 41 4.76 -1.40 -6.85
N ILE A 42 4.15 -2.23 -6.00
CA ILE A 42 4.25 -2.17 -4.56
C ILE A 42 4.82 -3.47 -4.01
N GLU A 43 5.50 -3.37 -2.87
CA GLU A 43 6.07 -4.51 -2.18
C GLU A 43 5.60 -4.57 -0.73
N ILE A 44 4.98 -5.69 -0.36
CA ILE A 44 4.64 -6.00 1.02
C ILE A 44 5.88 -6.57 1.70
N VAL A 45 6.39 -5.84 2.68
CA VAL A 45 7.60 -6.16 3.45
C VAL A 45 7.30 -6.18 4.94
N THR A 46 8.22 -6.74 5.73
CA THR A 46 8.16 -6.69 7.19
C THR A 46 9.22 -5.74 7.70
N VAL A 47 8.82 -4.68 8.42
CA VAL A 47 9.72 -3.70 9.03
C VAL A 47 9.53 -3.74 10.54
N GLY A 48 10.58 -4.11 11.29
CA GLY A 48 10.52 -4.20 12.75
C GLY A 48 9.45 -5.17 13.27
N GLY A 49 9.20 -6.27 12.54
CA GLY A 49 8.20 -7.28 12.89
C GLY A 49 6.76 -6.93 12.49
N LYS A 50 6.52 -5.77 11.86
CA LYS A 50 5.19 -5.36 11.38
C LYS A 50 5.12 -5.34 9.85
N LYS A 51 3.96 -5.65 9.28
CA LYS A 51 3.75 -5.55 7.83
C LYS A 51 3.73 -4.10 7.39
N ALA A 52 4.35 -3.83 6.25
CA ALA A 52 4.44 -2.53 5.63
C ALA A 52 4.29 -2.68 4.11
N CYS A 53 3.80 -1.64 3.45
CA CYS A 53 3.73 -1.55 2.00
C CYS A 53 4.72 -0.50 1.52
N LYS A 54 5.61 -0.89 0.60
CA LYS A 54 6.59 -0.02 -0.02
C LYS A 54 6.17 0.26 -1.46
N ASN A 55 6.07 1.53 -1.83
CA ASN A 55 5.97 1.94 -3.22
C ASN A 55 7.36 1.86 -3.86
N LEU A 56 7.52 1.03 -4.90
CA LEU A 56 8.81 0.81 -5.54
C LEU A 56 9.20 1.95 -6.49
N SER A 57 8.25 2.77 -6.94
CA SER A 57 8.52 3.94 -7.79
C SER A 57 9.05 5.14 -7.01
N SER A 58 8.50 5.39 -5.81
CA SER A 58 8.86 6.55 -4.97
C SER A 58 9.79 6.19 -3.80
N GLY A 59 9.86 4.92 -3.41
CA GLY A 59 10.57 4.45 -2.23
C GLY A 59 9.85 4.71 -0.91
N GLN A 60 8.66 5.33 -0.93
CA GLN A 60 7.85 5.57 0.27
C GLN A 60 7.38 4.25 0.90
N ILE A 61 7.33 4.22 2.23
CA ILE A 61 6.91 3.05 3.00
C ILE A 61 5.80 3.48 3.98
N ILE A 62 4.69 2.75 3.97
CA ILE A 62 3.58 2.91 4.90
C ILE A 62 3.36 1.63 5.70
N ARG A 63 2.72 1.73 6.85
CA ARG A 63 2.40 0.60 7.72
C ARG A 63 1.02 0.06 7.40
N LEU A 64 0.92 -1.26 7.45
CA LEU A 64 -0.34 -1.98 7.34
C LEU A 64 -0.81 -2.41 8.73
N ILE A 65 -2.11 -2.62 8.89
CA ILE A 65 -2.76 -3.12 10.12
C ILE A 65 -3.07 -4.61 9.98
#